data_AF-A0A1X7SER0-F1
#
_entry.id   AF-A0A1X7SER0-F1
#
_cell.length_a   1.000
_cell.length_b   1.000
_cell.length_c   1.000
_cell.angle_alpha   90.00
_cell.angle_beta   90.00
_cell.angle_gamma   90.00
#
_symmetry.space_group_name_H-M   'P 1'
#
loop_
_entity.id
_entity.type
_entity.pdbx_description
1 polymer ?
#
loop_
_entity_poly.entity_id
_entity_poly.type
_entity_poly.pdbx_seq_one_letter_code
_entity_poly.pdbx_strand_id
1 'polypeptide(L)'
;ASQAQFISCPISLSPAGQPFCMHDRASYQCRVDSADTLEWRVYNATEYLLGSSMYGPGASVGTIKSFGIDFTTNLTSTGSPIISDIAFRVKPYMINYTLECRALRSINNDTLATDTCPFVIG
;
A
#
# COMPACT_ATOMS: atom_id res chain seq x y z
N ALA A 1 -7.38 14.22 -13.85
CA ALA A 1 -6.26 13.28 -14.05
C ALA A 1 -6.40 12.18 -13.00
N SER A 2 -6.10 10.93 -13.33
CA SER A 2 -6.11 9.84 -12.34
C SER A 2 -4.99 10.05 -11.32
N GLN A 3 -5.25 9.73 -10.07
CA GLN A 3 -4.31 9.92 -8.97
C GLN A 3 -4.27 8.66 -8.12
N ALA A 4 -3.07 8.21 -7.77
CA ALA A 4 -2.81 7.33 -6.65
C ALA A 4 -2.07 8.17 -5.62
N GLN A 5 -2.48 8.10 -4.35
CA GLN A 5 -1.87 8.92 -3.32
C GLN A 5 -1.91 8.20 -1.97
N PHE A 6 -0.75 8.16 -1.30
CA PHE A 6 -0.72 7.84 0.13
C PHE A 6 -1.30 8.99 0.94
N ILE A 7 -2.33 8.72 1.76
CA ILE A 7 -2.93 9.72 2.65
C ILE A 7 -1.95 10.11 3.77
N SER A 8 -1.10 9.17 4.17
CA SER A 8 0.07 9.42 5.01
C SER A 8 1.21 8.51 4.56
N CYS A 9 2.32 9.10 4.13
CA CYS A 9 3.58 8.39 3.96
C CYS A 9 4.55 8.89 5.03
N PRO A 10 4.60 8.28 6.23
CA PRO A 10 5.64 8.59 7.20
C PRO A 10 6.99 8.28 6.56
N ILE A 11 7.68 9.32 6.12
CA ILE A 11 9.05 9.23 5.64
C ILE A 11 9.90 8.92 6.89
N SER A 12 10.04 7.63 7.19
CA SER A 12 11.05 7.05 8.09
C SER A 12 11.10 7.47 9.56
N LEU A 13 10.17 8.25 10.10
CA LEU A 13 10.25 8.67 11.50
C LEU A 13 8.88 8.72 12.15
N SER A 14 8.76 8.15 13.36
CA SER A 14 7.66 8.45 14.28
C SER A 14 7.47 9.98 14.39
N PRO A 15 6.32 10.49 14.88
CA PRO A 15 6.17 11.92 15.17
C PRO A 15 7.25 12.51 16.10
N ALA A 16 8.14 11.69 16.68
CA ALA A 16 9.29 12.07 17.49
C ALA A 16 10.66 11.87 16.81
N GLY A 17 10.76 11.61 15.51
CA GLY A 17 12.08 11.41 14.89
C GLY A 17 12.72 10.05 15.22
N GLN A 18 11.93 9.05 15.62
CA GLN A 18 12.46 7.73 16.00
C GLN A 18 12.17 6.69 14.92
N PRO A 19 13.14 5.81 14.59
CA PRO A 19 12.87 4.65 13.75
C PRO A 19 11.76 3.80 14.37
N PHE A 20 10.94 3.15 13.54
CA PHE A 20 9.89 2.25 14.02
C PHE A 20 10.44 1.26 15.05
N CYS A 21 9.82 1.16 16.22
CA CYS A 21 10.24 0.15 17.19
C CYS A 21 9.96 -1.24 16.60
N MET A 22 10.95 -2.14 16.69
CA MET A 22 10.76 -3.54 16.27
C MET A 22 9.53 -4.13 16.98
N HIS A 23 8.61 -4.71 16.20
CA HIS A 23 7.28 -5.22 16.60
C HIS A 23 6.09 -4.25 16.58
N ASP A 24 6.29 -2.98 16.23
CA ASP A 24 5.15 -2.09 15.99
C ASP A 24 4.31 -2.54 14.79
N ARG A 25 3.02 -2.22 14.84
CA ARG A 25 2.12 -2.39 13.71
C ARG A 25 2.18 -1.13 12.86
N ALA A 26 2.63 -1.27 11.61
CA ALA A 26 2.56 -0.20 10.64
C ALA A 26 1.26 -0.31 9.84
N SER A 27 0.68 0.84 9.48
CA SER A 27 -0.51 0.93 8.63
C SER A 27 -0.39 2.14 7.72
N TYR A 28 -0.62 1.93 6.42
CA TYR A 28 -0.61 2.98 5.40
C TYR A 28 -1.93 2.96 4.67
N GLN A 29 -2.42 4.13 4.28
CA GLN A 29 -3.65 4.27 3.53
C GLN A 29 -3.34 4.82 2.15
N CYS A 30 -3.88 4.17 1.12
CA CYS A 30 -3.85 4.69 -0.23
C CYS A 30 -5.25 5.05 -0.71
N ARG A 31 -5.32 6.19 -1.40
CA ARG A 31 -6.48 6.70 -2.10
C ARG A 31 -6.19 6.70 -3.60
N VAL A 32 -7.13 6.16 -4.37
CA VAL A 32 -7.11 6.17 -5.83
C VAL A 32 -8.35 6.90 -6.36
N ASP A 33 -8.13 8.00 -7.06
CA ASP A 33 -9.19 8.79 -7.71
C ASP A 33 -9.19 8.54 -9.22
N SER A 34 -10.38 8.49 -9.82
CA SER A 34 -10.57 8.33 -11.27
C SER A 34 -9.90 7.08 -11.86
N ALA A 35 -9.99 5.96 -11.15
CA ALA A 35 -9.66 4.61 -11.61
C ALA A 35 -10.66 3.62 -11.00
N ASP A 36 -10.78 2.41 -11.57
CA ASP A 36 -11.71 1.38 -11.09
C ASP A 36 -11.01 0.26 -10.31
N THR A 37 -9.68 0.34 -10.21
CA THR A 37 -8.85 -0.66 -9.57
C THR A 37 -7.71 0.00 -8.78
N LEU A 38 -7.52 -0.46 -7.55
CA LEU A 38 -6.37 -0.14 -6.70
C LEU A 38 -5.47 -1.37 -6.57
N GLU A 39 -4.18 -1.23 -6.86
CA GLU A 39 -3.17 -2.27 -6.66
C GLU A 39 -2.16 -1.83 -5.59
N TRP A 40 -1.94 -2.72 -4.62
CA TRP A 40 -0.84 -2.68 -3.68
C TRP A 40 0.30 -3.53 -4.20
N ARG A 41 1.53 -3.02 -4.13
CA ARG A 41 2.75 -3.82 -4.28
C ARG A 41 3.74 -3.51 -3.17
N VAL A 42 4.55 -4.51 -2.83
CA VAL A 42 5.63 -4.36 -1.85
C VAL A 42 6.93 -4.83 -2.47
N TYR A 43 7.93 -3.96 -2.41
CA TYR A 43 9.28 -4.24 -2.85
C TYR A 43 10.24 -4.25 -1.65
N ASN A 44 11.22 -5.14 -1.67
CA ASN A 44 12.32 -5.12 -0.70
C ASN A 44 13.42 -4.13 -1.11
N ALA A 45 14.50 -4.06 -0.33
CA ALA A 45 15.66 -3.20 -0.58
C ALA A 45 16.39 -3.44 -1.91
N THR A 46 16.21 -4.60 -2.54
CA THR A 46 16.81 -4.95 -3.83
C THR A 46 15.82 -4.76 -4.98
N GLU A 47 14.74 -3.99 -4.77
CA GLU A 47 13.65 -3.78 -5.74
C GLU A 47 12.94 -5.08 -6.16
N TYR A 48 13.07 -6.14 -5.37
CA TYR A 48 12.39 -7.40 -5.65
C TYR A 48 10.95 -7.33 -5.14
N LEU A 49 10.00 -7.66 -6.03
CA LEU A 49 8.58 -7.71 -5.72
C LEU A 49 8.28 -8.88 -4.79
N LEU A 50 7.93 -8.58 -3.54
CA LEU A 50 7.54 -9.57 -2.54
C LEU A 50 6.10 -10.06 -2.73
N GLY A 51 5.26 -9.23 -3.32
CA GLY A 51 3.88 -9.59 -3.65
C GLY A 51 3.02 -8.38 -3.96
N SER A 52 1.80 -8.67 -4.43
CA SER A 52 0.79 -7.67 -4.75
C SER A 52 -0.61 -8.12 -4.36
N SER A 53 -1.52 -7.15 -4.22
CA SER A 53 -2.95 -7.36 -3.99
C SER A 53 -3.74 -6.28 -4.70
N MET A 54 -4.89 -6.63 -5.26
CA MET A 54 -5.71 -5.73 -6.07
C MET A 54 -7.15 -5.69 -5.61
N TYR A 55 -7.77 -4.52 -5.62
CA TYR A 55 -9.21 -4.32 -5.48
C TYR A 55 -9.77 -3.68 -6.74
N GLY A 56 -10.45 -4.48 -7.55
CA GLY A 56 -11.10 -4.03 -8.78
C GLY A 56 -12.63 -3.95 -8.64
N PRO A 57 -13.34 -3.79 -9.77
CA PRO A 57 -14.80 -3.74 -9.81
C PRO A 57 -15.44 -4.95 -9.10
N GLY A 58 -16.48 -4.69 -8.31
CA GLY A 58 -17.23 -5.72 -7.58
C GLY A 58 -16.61 -6.13 -6.23
N ALA A 59 -15.43 -5.63 -5.87
CA ALA A 59 -14.93 -5.77 -4.51
C ALA A 59 -15.86 -5.05 -3.51
N SER A 60 -16.02 -5.63 -2.32
CA SER A 60 -16.87 -5.06 -1.26
C SER A 60 -16.02 -4.38 -0.19
N VAL A 61 -16.51 -3.26 0.36
CA VAL A 61 -15.90 -2.62 1.53
C VAL A 61 -15.80 -3.65 2.68
N GLY A 62 -14.67 -3.65 3.38
CA GLY A 62 -14.31 -4.65 4.38
C GLY A 62 -13.63 -5.90 3.82
N THR A 63 -13.42 -6.01 2.49
CA THR A 63 -12.68 -7.14 1.92
C THR A 63 -11.22 -7.07 2.35
N ILE A 64 -10.77 -8.09 3.07
CA ILE A 64 -9.40 -8.25 3.52
C ILE A 64 -8.66 -9.19 2.56
N LYS A 65 -7.45 -8.82 2.16
CA LYS A 65 -6.55 -9.68 1.38
C LYS A 65 -5.20 -9.74 2.05
N SER A 66 -4.56 -10.90 2.02
CA SER A 66 -3.20 -11.06 2.55
C SER A 66 -2.28 -11.52 1.43
N PHE A 67 -1.05 -11.02 1.43
CA PHE A 67 -0.04 -11.45 0.49
C PHE A 67 1.34 -11.42 1.14
N GLY A 68 2.21 -12.34 0.73
CA GLY A 68 3.38 -12.70 1.52
C GLY A 68 2.99 -13.23 2.91
N ILE A 69 3.94 -13.19 3.84
CA ILE A 69 3.74 -13.63 5.23
C ILE A 69 3.43 -12.48 6.20
N ASP A 70 3.45 -11.24 5.69
CA ASP A 70 3.56 -10.04 6.51
C ASP A 70 2.47 -9.00 6.26
N PHE A 71 1.89 -8.97 5.05
CA PHE A 71 1.06 -7.87 4.60
C PHE A 71 -0.40 -8.27 4.52
N THR A 72 -1.25 -7.39 5.03
CA THR A 72 -2.71 -7.51 4.94
C THR A 72 -3.28 -6.19 4.47
N THR A 73 -4.11 -6.22 3.44
CA THR A 73 -4.84 -5.07 2.94
C THR A 73 -6.30 -5.15 3.33
N ASN A 74 -6.94 -3.99 3.51
CA ASN A 74 -8.36 -3.86 3.76
C ASN A 74 -8.94 -2.79 2.81
N LEU A 75 -10.04 -3.09 2.13
CA LEU A 75 -10.73 -2.12 1.30
C LEU A 75 -11.71 -1.31 2.17
N THR A 76 -11.52 0.00 2.28
CA THR A 76 -12.34 0.86 3.14
C THR A 76 -13.34 1.71 2.38
N SER A 77 -13.11 1.95 1.09
CA SER A 77 -14.07 2.64 0.21
C SER A 77 -14.00 2.09 -1.21
N THR A 78 -15.16 2.01 -1.87
CA THR A 78 -15.32 1.67 -3.28
C THR A 78 -15.95 2.85 -4.03
N GLY A 79 -15.75 2.91 -5.36
CA GLY A 79 -16.24 4.00 -6.20
C GLY A 79 -15.13 4.96 -6.58
N SER A 80 -15.34 6.26 -6.44
CA SER A 80 -14.32 7.27 -6.69
C SER A 80 -14.35 8.30 -5.54
N PRO A 81 -13.46 8.17 -4.53
CA PRO A 81 -12.25 7.35 -4.52
C PRO A 81 -12.43 5.89 -4.10
N ILE A 82 -11.52 5.03 -4.59
CA ILE A 82 -11.20 3.74 -3.98
C ILE A 82 -10.18 4.01 -2.87
N ILE A 83 -10.46 3.53 -1.66
CA ILE A 83 -9.54 3.71 -0.51
C ILE A 83 -9.26 2.34 0.08
N SER A 84 -7.99 2.05 0.32
CA SER A 84 -7.56 0.82 0.97
C SER A 84 -6.44 1.12 1.95
N ASP A 85 -6.40 0.34 3.03
CA ASP A 85 -5.30 0.31 3.96
C ASP A 85 -4.43 -0.92 3.73
N ILE A 86 -3.13 -0.81 3.94
CA ILE A 86 -2.20 -1.93 4.10
C ILE A 86 -1.59 -1.88 5.49
N ALA A 87 -1.60 -3.01 6.20
CA ALA A 87 -1.04 -3.15 7.52
C ALA A 87 -0.11 -4.37 7.61
N PHE A 88 0.93 -4.24 8.41
CA PHE A 88 1.91 -5.30 8.66
C PHE A 88 2.59 -5.12 10.02
N ARG A 89 3.17 -6.20 10.54
CA ARG A 89 4.07 -6.11 11.71
C ARG A 89 5.48 -5.83 11.22
N VAL A 90 6.09 -4.79 11.78
CA VAL A 90 7.49 -4.45 11.54
C VAL A 90 8.37 -5.59 12.05
N LYS A 91 9.23 -6.11 11.15
CA LYS A 91 10.18 -7.19 11.46
C LYS A 91 11.62 -6.73 11.17
N PRO A 92 12.63 -7.32 11.86
CA PRO A 92 14.02 -6.89 11.73
C PRO A 92 14.61 -6.97 10.31
N TYR A 93 14.06 -7.83 9.45
CA TYR A 93 14.52 -7.98 8.06
C TYR A 93 13.87 -6.98 7.08
N MET A 94 12.90 -6.19 7.51
CA MET A 94 12.17 -5.24 6.66
C MET A 94 12.90 -3.90 6.56
N ILE A 95 14.18 -3.95 6.21
CA ILE A 95 15.01 -2.75 6.08
C ILE A 95 14.88 -2.24 4.65
N ASN A 96 14.53 -0.96 4.48
CA ASN A 96 14.40 -0.25 3.19
C ASN A 96 13.38 -0.90 2.23
N TYR A 97 12.17 -1.15 2.71
CA TYR A 97 11.10 -1.66 1.85
C TYR A 97 10.32 -0.50 1.25
N THR A 98 9.73 -0.72 0.07
CA THR A 98 8.92 0.26 -0.62
C THR A 98 7.52 -0.27 -0.82
N LEU A 99 6.53 0.47 -0.33
CA LEU A 99 5.14 0.28 -0.70
C LEU A 99 4.87 1.04 -1.98
N GLU A 100 4.18 0.41 -2.91
CA GLU A 100 3.68 1.06 -4.11
C GLU A 100 2.16 0.94 -4.13
N CYS A 101 1.50 2.06 -4.35
CA CYS A 101 0.07 2.12 -4.62
C CYS A 101 -0.16 2.56 -6.05
N ARG A 102 -0.96 1.79 -6.80
CA ARG A 102 -1.25 2.06 -8.21
C ARG A 102 -2.73 2.20 -8.46
N ALA A 103 -3.06 3.19 -9.28
CA ALA A 103 -4.36 3.37 -9.89
C ALA A 103 -4.37 2.68 -11.25
N LEU A 104 -5.21 1.67 -11.42
CA LEU A 104 -5.29 0.90 -12.66
C LEU A 104 -6.68 1.01 -13.31
N ARG A 105 -6.72 0.81 -14.63
CA ARG A 105 -7.97 0.57 -15.37
C ARG A 105 -8.18 -0.93 -15.58
N SER A 106 -9.27 -1.48 -15.08
CA SER A 106 -9.52 -2.93 -15.03
C SER A 106 -9.61 -3.59 -16.40
N ILE A 107 -10.05 -2.86 -17.44
CA ILE A 107 -10.28 -3.44 -18.77
C ILE A 107 -8.99 -3.93 -19.44
N ASN A 108 -7.85 -3.32 -19.10
CA ASN A 108 -6.55 -3.59 -19.72
C ASN A 108 -5.38 -3.60 -18.74
N ASN A 109 -5.64 -3.42 -17.44
CA ASN A 109 -4.63 -3.24 -16.40
C ASN A 109 -3.65 -2.09 -16.68
N ASP A 110 -4.09 -1.06 -17.41
CA ASP A 110 -3.27 0.13 -17.65
C ASP A 110 -3.02 0.85 -16.33
N THR A 111 -1.75 1.18 -16.08
CA THR A 111 -1.36 2.00 -14.95
C THR A 111 -1.63 3.46 -15.27
N LEU A 112 -2.61 4.04 -14.58
CA LEU A 112 -3.02 5.44 -14.76
C LEU A 112 -2.21 6.38 -13.86
N ALA A 113 -1.89 5.92 -12.64
CA ALA A 113 -1.04 6.64 -11.71
C ALA A 113 -0.36 5.66 -10.74
N THR A 114 0.75 6.09 -10.16
CA THR A 114 1.50 5.34 -9.16
C THR A 114 2.05 6.32 -8.15
N ASP A 115 1.99 5.93 -6.88
CA ASP A 115 2.66 6.62 -5.78
C ASP A 115 3.45 5.59 -4.98
N THR A 116 4.58 6.00 -4.43
CA THR A 116 5.47 5.11 -3.67
C THR A 116 5.76 5.70 -2.31
N CYS A 117 5.76 4.83 -1.30
CA CYS A 117 6.08 5.19 0.06
C CYS A 117 7.20 4.27 0.57
N PRO A 118 8.44 4.77 0.66
CA PRO A 118 9.51 4.02 1.30
C PRO A 118 9.26 3.98 2.81
N PHE A 119 9.57 2.86 3.44
CA PHE A 119 9.64 2.77 4.89
C PHE A 119 10.94 2.11 5.32
N VAL A 120 11.63 2.78 6.25
CA VAL A 120 12.89 2.33 6.83
C VAL A 120 12.64 1.99 8.29
N ILE A 121 13.08 0.80 8.68
CA ILE A 121 13.13 0.36 10.07
C ILE A 121 14.61 0.44 10.46
N GLY A 122 14.91 1.21 11.51
CA GLY A 122 16.26 1.47 12.02
C GLY A 122 16.43 0.99 13.44
#